data_AF-A0ABD1AUT2-F1
#
_entry.id   AF-A0ABD1AUT2-F1
#
_cell.length_a   1.000
_cell.length_b   1.000
_cell.length_c   1.000
_cell.angle_alpha   90.00
_cell.angle_beta   90.00
_cell.angle_gamma   90.00
#
_symmetry.space_group_name_H-M   'P 1'
#
loop_
_entity.id
_entity.type
_entity.pdbx_description
1 polymer ?
#
loop_
_entity_poly.entity_id
_entity_poly.type
_entity_poly.pdbx_seq_one_letter_code
_entity_poly.pdbx_strand_id
1 'polypeptide(L)'
;MVALWILNIVEPKVRRNLANKEDPHELWKEIKDRFLEGNGTRIQEIKAELACLQQGGGSVIKYFGRLTKLWDDLSNYDTTVTCKCGMCTCNLGTKLEKKRDEDKIHQLLLGLDENVFTGVRASIIDKEVF
;
A
#
# COMPACT_ATOMS: atom_id res chain seq x y z
N MET A 1 1.52 33.94 -11.90
CA MET A 1 1.35 33.09 -13.10
C MET A 1 1.13 31.60 -12.77
N VAL A 2 1.93 30.99 -11.88
CA VAL A 2 1.79 29.54 -11.57
C VAL A 2 0.49 29.21 -10.79
N ALA A 3 0.08 30.03 -9.82
CA ALA A 3 -1.15 29.81 -9.06
C ALA A 3 -2.42 29.78 -9.94
N LEU A 4 -2.51 30.69 -10.92
CA LEU A 4 -3.61 30.73 -11.89
C LEU A 4 -3.61 29.51 -12.82
N TRP A 5 -2.44 28.98 -13.17
CA TRP A 5 -2.34 27.75 -13.94
C TRP A 5 -2.86 26.55 -13.13
N ILE A 6 -2.46 26.42 -11.86
CA ILE A 6 -2.94 25.37 -10.97
C ILE A 6 -4.46 25.48 -10.76
N LEU A 7 -5.00 26.68 -10.52
CA LEU A 7 -6.44 26.89 -10.37
C LEU A 7 -7.20 26.49 -11.65
N ASN A 8 -6.63 26.72 -12.83
CA ASN A 8 -7.29 26.41 -14.11
C ASN A 8 -7.34 24.92 -14.45
N ILE A 9 -6.38 24.12 -14.01
CA ILE A 9 -6.39 22.65 -14.22
C ILE A 9 -7.26 21.91 -13.21
N VAL A 10 -7.58 22.54 -12.08
CA VAL A 10 -8.40 21.96 -11.00
C VAL A 10 -9.88 22.16 -11.30
N GLU A 11 -10.68 21.12 -10.99
CA GLU A 11 -12.13 21.10 -11.24
C GLU A 11 -12.83 22.32 -10.58
N PRO A 12 -13.80 22.98 -11.26
CA PRO A 12 -14.39 24.23 -10.77
C PRO A 12 -14.98 24.17 -9.36
N LYS A 13 -15.41 22.98 -8.91
CA LYS A 13 -15.92 22.75 -7.53
C LYS A 13 -14.82 22.87 -6.49
N VAL A 14 -13.63 22.36 -6.79
CA VAL A 14 -12.45 22.41 -5.92
C VAL A 14 -11.83 23.81 -5.96
N ARG A 15 -11.81 24.43 -7.14
CA ARG A 15 -11.31 25.81 -7.35
C ARG A 15 -11.93 26.84 -6.42
N ARG A 16 -13.25 26.77 -6.16
CA ARG A 16 -13.95 27.72 -5.27
C ARG A 16 -13.40 27.73 -3.83
N ASN A 17 -12.89 26.59 -3.37
CA ASN A 17 -12.29 26.48 -2.04
C ASN A 17 -10.84 26.96 -1.99
N LEU A 18 -10.17 27.09 -3.15
CA LEU A 18 -8.76 27.46 -3.28
C LEU A 18 -8.56 28.89 -3.82
N ALA A 19 -9.64 29.55 -4.27
CA ALA A 19 -9.60 30.83 -5.00
C ALA A 19 -9.03 32.01 -4.21
N ASN A 20 -8.97 31.92 -2.88
CA ASN A 20 -8.47 32.99 -2.01
C ASN A 20 -6.94 32.96 -1.83
N LYS A 21 -6.23 32.02 -2.46
CA LYS A 21 -4.78 31.87 -2.30
C LYS A 21 -4.02 32.30 -3.56
N GLU A 22 -3.11 33.25 -3.36
CA GLU A 22 -2.25 33.78 -4.41
C GLU A 22 -0.90 33.06 -4.50
N ASP A 23 -0.46 32.44 -3.38
CA ASP A 23 0.80 31.72 -3.32
C ASP A 23 0.68 30.30 -3.93
N PRO A 24 1.44 29.97 -4.99
CA PRO A 24 1.39 28.66 -5.63
C PRO A 24 1.80 27.50 -4.71
N HIS A 25 2.70 27.74 -3.76
CA HIS A 25 3.20 26.69 -2.87
C HIS A 25 2.17 26.33 -1.80
N GLU A 26 1.51 27.31 -1.19
CA GLU A 26 0.39 27.08 -0.28
C GLU A 26 -0.80 26.43 -0.99
N LEU A 27 -1.08 26.83 -2.22
CA LEU A 27 -2.16 26.27 -3.03
C LEU A 27 -1.88 24.80 -3.37
N TRP A 28 -0.64 24.48 -3.76
CA TRP A 28 -0.20 23.11 -3.97
C TRP A 28 -0.22 22.28 -2.68
N LYS A 29 0.23 22.86 -1.57
CA LYS A 29 0.20 22.20 -0.25
C LYS A 29 -1.22 21.87 0.18
N GLU A 30 -2.18 22.76 -0.03
CA GLU A 30 -3.58 22.51 0.35
C GLU A 30 -4.27 21.48 -0.56
N ILE A 31 -3.94 21.48 -1.86
CA ILE A 31 -4.34 20.39 -2.76
C ILE A 31 -3.75 19.07 -2.26
N LYS A 32 -2.48 19.07 -1.87
CA LYS A 32 -1.81 17.90 -1.33
C LYS A 32 -2.44 17.43 -0.02
N ASP A 33 -2.64 18.30 0.95
CA ASP A 33 -3.22 17.91 2.24
C ASP A 33 -4.68 17.42 2.06
N ARG A 34 -5.50 18.08 1.25
CA ARG A 34 -6.91 17.67 1.05
C ARG A 34 -7.11 16.44 0.16
N PHE A 35 -6.25 16.23 -0.84
CA PHE A 35 -6.47 15.19 -1.87
C PHE A 35 -5.39 14.10 -1.89
N LEU A 36 -4.19 14.33 -1.33
CA LEU A 36 -3.19 13.28 -1.10
C LEU A 36 -3.33 12.57 0.26
N GLU A 37 -4.15 13.07 1.20
CA GLU A 37 -4.64 12.25 2.33
C GLU A 37 -5.40 10.98 1.85
N GLY A 38 -5.82 10.95 0.58
CA GLY A 38 -6.47 9.82 -0.08
C GLY A 38 -5.62 8.55 -0.22
N ASN A 39 -4.31 8.60 0.04
CA ASN A 39 -3.49 7.38 0.09
C ASN A 39 -3.98 6.43 1.19
N GLY A 40 -4.49 6.96 2.32
CA GLY A 40 -5.01 6.14 3.41
C GLY A 40 -6.19 5.26 2.98
N THR A 41 -7.19 5.85 2.32
CA THR A 41 -8.36 5.12 1.80
C THR A 41 -7.92 4.08 0.77
N ARG A 42 -7.06 4.45 -0.18
CA ARG A 42 -6.56 3.53 -1.19
C ARG A 42 -5.76 2.36 -0.59
N ILE A 43 -4.95 2.62 0.43
CA ILE A 43 -4.25 1.58 1.20
C ILE A 43 -5.25 0.61 1.85
N GLN A 44 -6.34 1.11 2.43
CA GLN A 44 -7.35 0.24 3.05
C GLN A 44 -8.13 -0.58 2.02
N GLU A 45 -8.45 0.00 0.86
CA GLU A 45 -9.04 -0.74 -0.26
C GLU A 45 -8.13 -1.88 -0.71
N ILE A 46 -6.85 -1.61 -0.96
CA ILE A 46 -5.88 -2.64 -1.38
C ILE A 46 -5.73 -3.72 -0.29
N LYS A 47 -5.72 -3.35 1.00
CA LYS A 47 -5.69 -4.30 2.12
C LYS A 47 -6.94 -5.18 2.16
N ALA A 48 -8.11 -4.62 1.91
CA ALA A 48 -9.36 -5.38 1.82
C ALA A 48 -9.35 -6.33 0.61
N GLU A 49 -8.89 -5.86 -0.56
CA GLU A 49 -8.71 -6.68 -1.76
C GLU A 49 -7.77 -7.86 -1.50
N LEU A 50 -6.63 -7.62 -0.83
CA LEU A 50 -5.67 -8.66 -0.42
C LEU A 50 -6.31 -9.68 0.53
N ALA A 51 -7.08 -9.23 1.52
CA ALA A 51 -7.72 -10.13 2.50
C ALA A 51 -8.79 -11.04 1.87
N CYS A 52 -9.49 -10.55 0.84
CA CYS A 52 -10.51 -11.31 0.11
C CYS A 52 -9.95 -12.12 -1.07
N LEU A 53 -8.67 -11.97 -1.40
CA LEU A 53 -8.07 -12.63 -2.55
C LEU A 53 -7.87 -14.13 -2.29
N GLN A 54 -8.42 -14.96 -3.17
CA GLN A 54 -8.33 -16.41 -3.13
C GLN A 54 -7.90 -16.96 -4.49
N GLN A 55 -7.25 -18.12 -4.52
CA GLN A 55 -6.84 -18.82 -5.73
C GLN A 55 -8.05 -19.22 -6.57
N GLY A 56 -9.11 -19.74 -5.93
CA GLY A 56 -10.42 -19.94 -6.55
C GLY A 56 -10.41 -21.00 -7.66
N GLY A 57 -9.65 -22.08 -7.49
CA GLY A 57 -9.53 -23.18 -8.45
C GLY A 57 -8.69 -22.89 -9.70
N GLY A 58 -8.13 -21.67 -9.81
CA GLY A 58 -7.22 -21.29 -10.90
C GLY A 58 -5.78 -21.78 -10.70
N SER A 59 -4.90 -21.48 -11.66
CA SER A 59 -3.46 -21.74 -11.51
C SER A 59 -2.84 -20.88 -10.41
N VAL A 60 -1.97 -21.49 -9.60
CA VAL A 60 -1.19 -20.83 -8.54
C VAL A 60 -0.37 -19.65 -9.10
N ILE A 61 0.17 -19.77 -10.30
CA ILE A 61 0.96 -18.70 -10.95
C ILE A 61 0.08 -17.47 -11.21
N LYS A 62 -1.15 -17.68 -11.67
CA LYS A 62 -2.11 -16.60 -11.93
C LYS A 62 -2.55 -15.92 -10.64
N TYR A 63 -2.76 -16.69 -9.58
CA TYR A 63 -3.05 -16.18 -8.25
C TYR A 63 -1.89 -15.35 -7.71
N PHE A 64 -0.66 -15.89 -7.73
CA PHE A 64 0.54 -15.21 -7.30
C PHE A 64 0.75 -13.88 -8.05
N GLY A 65 0.55 -13.86 -9.37
CA GLY A 65 0.65 -12.62 -10.15
C GLY A 65 -0.33 -11.52 -9.71
N ARG A 66 -1.56 -11.88 -9.29
CA ARG A 66 -2.52 -10.91 -8.73
C ARG A 66 -2.07 -10.41 -7.36
N LEU A 67 -1.55 -11.32 -6.53
CA LEU A 67 -1.03 -11.02 -5.20
C LEU A 67 0.15 -10.03 -5.27
N THR A 68 1.13 -10.30 -6.12
CA THR A 68 2.31 -9.44 -6.33
C THR A 68 1.90 -8.05 -6.81
N LYS A 69 0.94 -7.96 -7.74
CA LYS A 69 0.45 -6.66 -8.21
C LYS A 69 -0.14 -5.83 -7.07
N LEU A 70 -0.95 -6.43 -6.20
CA LEU A 70 -1.52 -5.73 -5.04
C LEU A 70 -0.44 -5.33 -4.02
N TRP A 71 0.60 -6.14 -3.83
CA TRP A 71 1.74 -5.76 -2.98
C TRP A 71 2.57 -4.61 -3.54
N ASP A 72 2.78 -4.58 -4.86
CA ASP A 72 3.48 -3.50 -5.54
C ASP A 72 2.66 -2.21 -5.45
N ASP A 73 1.36 -2.29 -5.72
CA ASP A 73 0.44 -1.17 -5.56
C ASP A 73 0.45 -0.65 -4.10
N LEU A 74 0.38 -1.54 -3.10
CA LEU A 74 0.48 -1.17 -1.70
C LEU A 74 1.82 -0.49 -1.36
N SER A 75 2.94 -0.97 -1.92
CA SER A 75 4.27 -0.35 -1.74
C SER A 75 4.33 1.08 -2.25
N ASN A 76 3.59 1.39 -3.32
CA ASN A 76 3.59 2.72 -3.91
C ASN A 76 2.88 3.75 -3.03
N TYR A 77 1.94 3.32 -2.19
CA TYR A 77 1.18 4.19 -1.30
C TYR A 77 1.68 4.17 0.15
N ASP A 78 2.17 3.04 0.65
CA ASP A 78 2.65 2.87 2.01
C ASP A 78 4.07 3.42 2.15
N THR A 79 4.21 4.58 2.80
CA THR A 79 5.51 5.21 3.00
C THR A 79 6.25 4.49 4.12
N THR A 80 7.30 3.74 3.77
CA THR A 80 8.14 3.04 4.76
C THR A 80 8.66 4.01 5.81
N VAL A 81 8.30 3.74 7.07
CA VAL A 81 8.79 4.52 8.22
C VAL A 81 10.29 4.30 8.35
N THR A 82 11.05 5.35 8.13
CA THR A 82 12.51 5.37 8.30
C THR A 82 12.86 6.00 9.64
N CYS A 83 13.86 5.44 10.35
CA CYS A 83 14.35 6.11 11.54
C CYS A 83 15.08 7.39 11.13
N LYS A 84 14.70 8.52 11.73
CA LYS A 84 15.40 9.80 11.59
C LYS A 84 16.58 9.94 12.55
N CYS A 85 16.86 8.90 13.33
CA CYS A 85 17.97 8.84 14.25
C CYS A 85 19.25 8.58 13.44
N GLY A 86 19.98 9.64 13.07
CA GLY A 86 21.12 9.62 12.14
C GLY A 86 22.31 8.70 12.50
N MET A 87 22.28 7.99 13.63
CA MET A 87 23.25 6.99 14.08
C MET A 87 22.60 5.73 14.69
N CYS A 88 21.43 5.30 14.20
CA CYS A 88 20.80 4.08 14.73
C CYS A 88 21.51 2.80 14.28
N THR A 89 21.83 1.95 15.26
CA THR A 89 22.11 0.51 15.10
C THR A 89 20.85 -0.36 15.21
N CYS A 90 19.69 0.28 15.33
CA CYS A 90 18.40 -0.33 15.58
C CYS A 90 17.87 -1.22 14.44
N ASN A 91 18.46 -1.12 13.24
CA ASN A 91 18.12 -1.92 12.06
C ASN A 91 16.60 -1.96 11.80
N LEU A 92 15.92 -0.83 12.01
CA LEU A 92 14.46 -0.76 11.94
C LEU A 92 13.95 -1.08 10.53
N GLY A 93 14.62 -0.54 9.51
CA GLY A 93 14.26 -0.79 8.11
C GLY A 93 14.27 -2.28 7.79
N THR A 94 15.37 -2.98 8.11
CA THR A 94 15.49 -4.42 7.82
C THR A 94 14.51 -5.26 8.63
N LYS A 95 14.21 -4.88 9.88
CA LYS A 95 13.17 -5.56 10.68
C LYS A 95 11.78 -5.37 10.08
N LEU A 96 11.47 -4.18 9.57
CA LEU A 96 10.19 -3.90 8.92
C LEU A 96 10.07 -4.63 7.58
N GLU A 97 11.14 -4.68 6.78
CA GLU A 97 11.18 -5.46 5.54
C GLU A 97 10.98 -6.95 5.82
N LYS A 98 11.68 -7.50 6.81
CA LYS A 98 11.53 -8.90 7.19
C LYS A 98 10.10 -9.23 7.59
N LYS A 99 9.50 -8.42 8.47
CA LYS A 99 8.10 -8.58 8.88
C LYS A 99 7.14 -8.49 7.69
N ARG A 100 7.43 -7.59 6.74
CA ARG A 100 6.63 -7.44 5.53
C ARG A 100 6.70 -8.67 4.65
N ASP A 101 7.87 -9.29 4.53
CA ASP A 101 8.03 -10.53 3.75
C ASP A 101 7.36 -11.73 4.43
N GLU A 102 7.41 -11.81 5.77
CA GLU A 102 6.63 -12.78 6.56
C GLU A 102 5.11 -12.61 6.31
N ASP A 103 4.59 -11.37 6.39
CA ASP A 103 3.17 -11.08 6.11
C ASP A 103 2.76 -11.49 4.68
N LYS A 104 3.64 -11.32 3.68
CA LYS A 104 3.39 -11.76 2.30
C LYS A 104 3.26 -13.28 2.20
N ILE A 105 4.09 -14.03 2.92
CA ILE A 105 4.03 -15.50 2.96
C ILE A 105 2.70 -15.93 3.57
N HIS A 106 2.29 -15.34 4.69
CA HIS A 106 1.01 -15.65 5.32
C HIS A 106 -0.17 -15.35 4.39
N GLN A 107 -0.17 -14.19 3.72
CA GLN A 107 -1.22 -13.81 2.76
C GLN A 107 -1.28 -14.78 1.58
N LEU A 108 -0.12 -15.20 1.05
CA LEU A 108 -0.05 -16.20 0.01
C LEU A 108 -0.73 -17.50 0.45
N LEU A 109 -0.31 -18.03 1.60
CA LEU A 109 -0.78 -19.31 2.12
C LEU A 109 -2.28 -19.29 2.45
N LEU A 110 -2.79 -18.20 3.01
CA LEU A 110 -4.20 -18.05 3.39
C LEU A 110 -5.14 -18.09 2.18
N GLY A 111 -4.73 -17.53 1.04
CA GLY A 111 -5.53 -17.52 -0.18
C GLY A 111 -5.34 -18.72 -1.11
N LEU A 112 -4.42 -19.65 -0.82
CA LEU A 112 -4.30 -20.90 -1.58
C LEU A 112 -5.47 -21.84 -1.30
N ASP A 113 -5.91 -22.57 -2.34
CA ASP A 113 -7.04 -23.49 -2.22
C ASP A 113 -6.75 -24.59 -1.18
N GLU A 114 -7.49 -24.55 -0.08
CA GLU A 114 -7.23 -25.38 1.11
C GLU A 114 -7.35 -26.87 0.81
N ASN A 115 -8.28 -27.27 -0.05
CA ASN A 115 -8.52 -28.67 -0.43
C ASN A 115 -7.36 -29.31 -1.20
N VAL A 116 -6.52 -28.50 -1.85
CA VAL A 116 -5.39 -28.99 -2.68
C VAL A 116 -4.06 -28.84 -1.95
N PHE A 117 -3.91 -27.77 -1.14
CA PHE A 117 -2.64 -27.39 -0.54
C PHE A 117 -2.59 -27.55 0.99
N THR A 118 -3.51 -28.31 1.61
CA THR A 118 -3.57 -28.46 3.07
C THR A 118 -2.23 -28.85 3.70
N GLY A 119 -1.57 -29.86 3.12
CA GLY A 119 -0.30 -30.37 3.65
C GLY A 119 0.87 -29.38 3.52
N VAL A 120 0.90 -28.62 2.42
CA VAL A 120 1.92 -27.58 2.19
C VAL A 120 1.70 -26.40 3.14
N ARG A 121 0.45 -25.96 3.31
CA ARG A 121 0.06 -24.91 4.28
C ARG A 121 0.47 -25.31 5.69
N ALA A 122 0.10 -26.52 6.13
CA ALA A 122 0.44 -27.01 7.47
C ALA A 122 1.95 -27.10 7.70
N SER A 123 2.72 -27.64 6.74
CA SER A 123 4.16 -27.78 6.91
C SER A 123 4.94 -26.46 6.94
N ILE A 124 4.45 -25.42 6.26
CA ILE A 124 5.12 -24.11 6.26
C ILE A 124 4.76 -23.33 7.53
N ILE A 125 3.48 -23.34 7.92
CA ILE A 125 3.02 -22.68 9.15
C ILE A 125 3.69 -23.29 10.39
N ASP A 126 3.83 -24.62 10.44
CA ASP A 126 4.47 -25.32 11.58
C ASP A 126 5.97 -24.98 11.71
N LYS A 127 6.64 -24.67 10.60
CA LYS A 127 8.06 -24.27 10.59
C LYS A 127 8.31 -22.84 11.06
N GLU A 128 7.29 -22.00 11.15
CA GLU A 128 7.41 -20.60 11.63
C GLU A 128 7.27 -20.48 13.16
N VAL A 129 6.96 -21.58 13.86
CA VAL A 129 6.76 -21.62 15.33
C VAL A 129 8.04 -22.00 16.12
N PHE A 130 9.18 -22.22 15.45
CA PHE A 130 10.45 -22.60 16.10
C PHE A 130 11.61 -21.65 15.79
#